data_AF-A0A9W9CM20-F1
#
_entry.id   AF-A0A9W9CM20-F1
#
_cell.length_a   1.000
_cell.length_b   1.000
_cell.length_c   1.000
_cell.angle_alpha   90.00
_cell.angle_beta   90.00
_cell.angle_gamma   90.00
#
_symmetry.space_group_name_H-M   'P 1'
#
loop_
_entity.id
_entity.type
_entity.pdbx_description
1 polymer ?
#
loop_
_entity_poly.entity_id
_entity_poly.type
_entity_poly.pdbx_seq_one_letter_code
_entity_poly.pdbx_strand_id
1 'polypeptide(L)'
;MVCYSWTKLLLDENARATEFDDPSLKRSEGEGMLKLPPGKTAQDVVTDFLREVYDWIESYLAKRISAEILDMTPMEFWFTVPAIWSDQAKSATLAAAKAAGFASGDEDRIYLIPEPEAAGIATLKGFSEGSSVARAQAGDGVLICDCGGGTVDITSYKVTQMTPQLKFEELVEGVGGKCGSTYIDREFHQWMSKTFGQRFESLKFEKTGPGSRFMKDFEAHKRDFGYSSNLDQIYEINLVIPGARDSALYDTDESIVKLNG
;
A
#
# COMPACT_ATOMS: atom_id res chain seq x y z
N MET A 1 17.97 12.23 7.52
CA MET A 1 17.72 10.81 7.87
C MET A 1 16.99 10.23 6.67
N VAL A 2 17.55 9.19 6.06
CA VAL A 2 16.97 8.61 4.84
C VAL A 2 15.81 7.71 5.24
N CYS A 3 14.63 8.01 4.71
CA CYS A 3 13.46 7.12 4.81
C CYS A 3 13.55 6.07 3.71
N TYR A 4 13.45 4.79 4.07
CA TYR A 4 13.34 3.69 3.12
C TYR A 4 11.86 3.35 2.92
N SER A 5 11.40 3.30 1.68
CA SER A 5 9.98 3.19 1.36
C SER A 5 9.69 2.17 0.27
N TRP A 6 8.44 1.70 0.26
CA TRP A 6 7.91 0.72 -0.70
C TRP A 6 8.56 -0.68 -0.62
N THR A 7 9.10 -1.02 0.55
CA THR A 7 9.85 -2.26 0.80
C THR A 7 9.03 -3.54 0.59
N LYS A 8 7.70 -3.52 0.78
CA LYS A 8 6.83 -4.69 0.53
C LYS A 8 6.94 -5.20 -0.92
N LEU A 9 7.22 -4.31 -1.88
CA LEU A 9 7.41 -4.67 -3.29
C LEU A 9 8.72 -5.45 -3.55
N LEU A 10 9.68 -5.38 -2.62
CA LEU A 10 10.96 -6.08 -2.68
C LEU A 10 10.91 -7.48 -2.04
N LEU A 11 9.78 -7.89 -1.47
CA LEU A 11 9.59 -9.27 -1.01
C LEU A 11 9.43 -10.26 -2.17
N ASP A 12 9.03 -9.77 -3.35
CA ASP A 12 8.82 -10.56 -4.55
C ASP A 12 9.66 -10.03 -5.73
N GLU A 13 10.99 -10.14 -5.60
CA GLU A 13 11.95 -9.80 -6.65
C GLU A 13 11.84 -10.74 -7.86
N ASN A 14 11.36 -11.97 -7.63
CA ASN A 14 11.17 -13.00 -8.65
C ASN A 14 9.75 -13.05 -9.21
N ALA A 15 8.86 -12.14 -8.79
CA ALA A 15 7.52 -12.05 -9.36
C ALA A 15 7.65 -11.90 -10.88
N ARG A 16 6.89 -12.71 -11.64
CA ARG A 16 6.89 -12.56 -13.09
C ARG A 16 6.42 -11.15 -13.42
N ALA A 17 7.26 -10.39 -14.12
CA ALA A 17 6.88 -9.09 -14.62
C ALA A 17 5.65 -9.26 -15.50
N THR A 18 4.60 -8.49 -15.22
CA THR A 18 3.39 -8.49 -16.05
C THR A 18 3.48 -7.36 -17.07
N GLU A 19 2.67 -7.42 -18.13
CA GLU A 19 2.58 -6.30 -19.09
C GLU A 19 2.00 -5.02 -18.46
N PHE A 20 1.41 -5.15 -17.26
CA PHE A 20 0.82 -4.06 -16.49
C PHE A 20 1.80 -3.43 -15.50
N ASP A 21 3.00 -4.00 -15.33
CA ASP A 21 4.01 -3.43 -14.45
C ASP A 21 4.48 -2.07 -14.98
N ASP A 22 4.66 -1.13 -14.05
CA ASP A 22 5.18 0.19 -14.41
C ASP A 22 6.62 0.09 -14.97
N PRO A 23 6.84 0.53 -16.23
CA PRO A 23 8.17 0.46 -16.87
C PRO A 23 9.23 1.35 -16.20
N SER A 24 8.81 2.31 -15.37
CA SER A 24 9.67 3.22 -14.62
C SER A 24 10.11 2.68 -13.26
N LEU A 25 9.55 1.54 -12.79
CA LEU A 25 9.96 0.90 -11.52
C LEU A 25 11.46 0.64 -11.45
N LYS A 26 12.08 0.23 -12.57
CA LYS A 26 13.53 -0.01 -12.67
C LYS A 26 14.37 1.27 -12.75
N ARG A 27 13.76 2.42 -13.05
CA ARG A 27 14.47 3.71 -13.24
C ARG A 27 14.37 4.63 -12.03
N SER A 28 13.44 4.37 -11.12
CA SER A 28 13.14 5.21 -9.96
C SER A 28 14.03 4.91 -8.75
N GLU A 29 15.24 4.38 -8.98
CA GLU A 29 16.27 4.07 -7.99
C GLU A 29 16.97 5.33 -7.43
N GLY A 30 16.20 6.33 -6.98
CA GLY A 30 16.71 7.44 -6.17
C GLY A 30 17.28 6.95 -4.84
N GLU A 31 17.80 7.86 -4.00
CA GLU A 31 18.13 7.48 -2.61
C GLU A 31 16.82 7.09 -1.87
N GLY A 32 16.78 5.97 -1.14
CA GLY A 32 15.66 5.58 -0.25
C GLY A 32 14.39 4.96 -0.86
N MET A 33 14.00 5.25 -2.11
CA MET A 33 12.82 4.63 -2.75
C MET A 33 13.20 3.29 -3.41
N LEU A 34 12.45 2.21 -3.11
CA LEU A 34 12.78 0.83 -3.55
C LEU A 34 14.22 0.41 -3.21
N LYS A 35 14.78 0.98 -2.15
CA LYS A 35 16.09 0.60 -1.60
C LYS A 35 15.92 0.08 -0.19
N LEU A 36 16.89 -0.69 0.25
CA LEU A 36 16.95 -1.24 1.60
C LEU A 36 18.01 -0.50 2.43
N PRO A 37 17.82 -0.39 3.76
CA PRO A 37 18.88 0.04 4.67
C PRO A 37 20.14 -0.81 4.51
N PRO A 38 21.34 -0.24 4.70
CA PRO A 38 22.59 -1.01 4.61
C PRO A 38 22.57 -2.23 5.54
N GLY A 39 22.86 -3.40 4.97
CA GLY A 39 22.91 -4.66 5.71
C GLY A 39 21.55 -5.28 6.08
N LYS A 40 20.44 -4.75 5.56
CA LYS A 40 19.10 -5.33 5.75
C LYS A 40 18.53 -5.89 4.45
N THR A 41 17.87 -7.04 4.56
CA THR A 41 17.02 -7.60 3.51
C THR A 41 15.61 -6.98 3.56
N ALA A 42 14.80 -7.18 2.52
CA ALA A 42 13.40 -6.77 2.53
C ALA A 42 12.62 -7.44 3.67
N GLN A 43 12.92 -8.72 3.94
CA GLN A 43 12.34 -9.46 5.07
C GLN A 43 12.71 -8.82 6.41
N ASP A 44 13.97 -8.38 6.60
CA ASP A 44 14.38 -7.73 7.86
C ASP A 44 13.61 -6.42 8.08
N VAL A 45 13.46 -5.59 7.05
CA VAL A 45 12.72 -4.33 7.14
C VAL A 45 11.25 -4.57 7.44
N VAL A 46 10.64 -5.58 6.80
CA VAL A 46 9.24 -5.96 7.08
C VAL A 46 9.11 -6.53 8.49
N THR A 47 10.09 -7.30 8.96
CA THR A 47 10.13 -7.82 10.34
C THR A 47 10.17 -6.68 11.35
N ASP A 48 11.01 -5.67 11.14
CA ASP A 48 11.08 -4.52 12.05
C ASP A 48 9.75 -3.75 12.09
N PHE A 49 9.14 -3.49 10.93
CA PHE A 49 7.83 -2.85 10.88
C PHE A 49 6.76 -3.67 11.60
N LEU A 50 6.71 -4.98 11.34
CA LEU A 50 5.76 -5.88 11.96
C LEU A 50 5.98 -5.99 13.47
N ARG A 51 7.22 -5.90 13.96
CA ARG A 51 7.51 -5.93 15.41
C ARG A 51 6.90 -4.72 16.11
N GLU A 52 7.07 -3.52 15.55
CA GLU A 52 6.43 -2.31 16.10
C GLU A 52 4.90 -2.43 16.12
N VAL A 53 4.30 -3.05 15.10
CA VAL A 53 2.85 -3.34 15.06
C VAL A 53 2.47 -4.35 16.14
N TYR A 54 3.23 -5.44 16.29
CA TYR A 54 2.99 -6.47 17.30
C TYR A 54 3.07 -5.90 18.71
N ASP A 55 4.15 -5.18 19.03
CA ASP A 55 4.36 -4.56 20.35
C ASP A 55 3.23 -3.58 20.70
N TRP A 56 2.71 -2.85 19.70
CA TRP A 56 1.55 -2.00 19.87
C TRP A 56 0.26 -2.80 20.13
N ILE A 57 0.01 -3.88 19.38
CA ILE A 57 -1.15 -4.76 19.57
C ILE A 57 -1.13 -5.37 20.98
N GLU A 58 -0.01 -5.96 21.39
CA GLU A 58 0.20 -6.53 22.72
C GLU A 58 -0.09 -5.49 23.81
N SER A 59 0.54 -4.32 23.71
CA SER A 59 0.36 -3.21 24.65
C SER A 59 -1.10 -2.72 24.71
N TYR A 60 -1.80 -2.71 23.58
CA TYR A 60 -3.19 -2.26 23.48
C TYR A 60 -4.15 -3.29 24.09
N LEU A 61 -3.96 -4.57 23.79
CA LEU A 61 -4.78 -5.67 24.31
C LEU A 61 -4.56 -5.85 25.81
N ALA A 62 -3.32 -5.85 26.29
CA ALA A 62 -3.02 -5.97 27.72
C ALA A 62 -3.71 -4.88 28.55
N LYS A 63 -3.82 -3.65 28.03
CA LYS A 63 -4.56 -2.55 28.69
C LYS A 63 -6.08 -2.77 28.72
N ARG A 64 -6.63 -3.54 27.79
CA ARG A 64 -8.07 -3.78 27.66
C ARG A 64 -8.56 -5.00 28.40
N ILE A 65 -7.78 -6.09 28.38
CA ILE A 65 -8.19 -7.39 28.93
C ILE A 65 -7.29 -7.88 30.07
N SER A 66 -6.27 -7.12 30.48
CA SER A 66 -5.18 -7.53 31.39
C SER A 66 -4.13 -8.42 30.71
N ALA A 67 -2.90 -8.35 31.21
CA ALA A 67 -1.78 -9.13 30.68
C ALA A 67 -1.98 -10.63 30.96
N GLU A 68 -2.49 -10.98 32.14
CA GLU A 68 -2.70 -12.37 32.53
C GLU A 68 -3.74 -13.07 31.64
N ILE A 69 -4.82 -12.38 31.25
CA ILE A 69 -5.81 -12.96 30.35
C ILE A 69 -5.25 -13.05 28.93
N LEU A 70 -4.53 -12.04 28.47
CA LEU A 70 -3.90 -12.06 27.15
C LEU A 70 -2.93 -13.24 27.00
N ASP A 71 -2.04 -13.46 27.98
CA ASP A 71 -1.06 -14.55 27.98
C ASP A 71 -1.71 -15.95 27.93
N MET A 72 -2.94 -16.09 28.45
CA MET A 72 -3.69 -17.35 28.44
C MET A 72 -4.63 -17.50 27.24
N THR A 73 -4.73 -16.49 26.37
CA THR A 73 -5.68 -16.47 25.25
C THR A 73 -4.96 -16.84 23.96
N PRO A 74 -5.25 -18.00 23.34
CA PRO A 74 -4.72 -18.35 22.03
C PRO A 74 -5.13 -17.31 20.98
N MET A 75 -4.16 -16.85 20.20
CA MET A 75 -4.38 -15.85 19.17
C MET A 75 -4.20 -16.40 17.76
N GLU A 76 -5.13 -16.02 16.88
CA GLU A 76 -5.02 -16.26 15.45
C GLU A 76 -4.74 -14.94 14.72
N PHE A 77 -3.59 -14.87 14.05
CA PHE A 77 -3.19 -13.72 13.26
C PHE A 77 -3.39 -14.01 11.77
N TRP A 78 -4.17 -13.15 11.11
CA TRP A 78 -4.45 -13.26 9.67
C TRP A 78 -3.78 -12.12 8.93
N PHE A 79 -2.84 -12.44 8.04
CA PHE A 79 -2.15 -11.46 7.20
C PHE A 79 -2.67 -11.53 5.78
N THR A 80 -3.02 -10.38 5.22
CA THR A 80 -3.39 -10.28 3.81
C THR A 80 -2.15 -10.23 2.92
N VAL A 81 -2.18 -10.93 1.80
CA VAL A 81 -1.12 -10.94 0.79
C VAL A 81 -1.70 -10.70 -0.61
N PRO A 82 -1.00 -10.00 -1.52
CA PRO A 82 -1.43 -9.88 -2.90
C PRO A 82 -1.69 -11.25 -3.53
N ALA A 83 -2.75 -11.35 -4.34
CA ALA A 83 -3.11 -12.63 -4.96
C ALA A 83 -2.02 -13.14 -5.92
N ILE A 84 -1.36 -12.22 -6.62
CA ILE A 84 -0.29 -12.51 -7.59
C ILE A 84 1.06 -12.87 -6.95
N TRP A 85 1.19 -12.84 -5.62
CA TRP A 85 2.46 -13.14 -4.96
C TRP A 85 2.92 -14.57 -5.15
N SER A 86 4.22 -14.72 -5.42
CA SER A 86 4.89 -16.02 -5.46
C SER A 86 4.86 -16.71 -4.08
N ASP A 87 5.00 -18.04 -4.09
CA ASP A 87 5.13 -18.81 -2.85
C ASP A 87 6.34 -18.37 -2.01
N GLN A 88 7.40 -17.88 -2.68
CA GLN A 88 8.56 -17.29 -2.02
C GLN A 88 8.17 -16.02 -1.24
N ALA A 89 7.42 -15.11 -1.84
CA ALA A 89 6.98 -13.86 -1.19
C ALA A 89 6.01 -14.12 -0.03
N LYS A 90 5.09 -15.08 -0.20
CA LYS A 90 4.21 -15.57 0.88
C LYS A 90 5.01 -16.15 2.04
N SER A 91 6.00 -17.00 1.74
CA SER A 91 6.90 -17.58 2.73
C SER A 91 7.72 -16.51 3.47
N ALA A 92 8.26 -15.52 2.75
CA ALA A 92 9.02 -14.41 3.33
C ALA A 92 8.17 -13.55 4.28
N THR A 93 6.89 -13.32 3.93
CA THR A 93 5.96 -12.59 4.79
C THR A 93 5.62 -13.37 6.05
N LEU A 94 5.38 -14.67 5.94
CA LEU A 94 5.17 -15.53 7.10
C LEU A 94 6.41 -15.57 8.00
N ALA A 95 7.61 -15.65 7.42
CA ALA A 95 8.87 -15.64 8.16
C ALA A 95 9.08 -14.30 8.88
N ALA A 96 8.79 -13.17 8.23
CA ALA A 96 8.87 -11.85 8.83
C ALA A 96 7.90 -11.68 10.00
N ALA A 97 6.65 -12.13 9.84
CA ALA A 97 5.65 -12.07 10.92
C ALA A 97 6.08 -12.90 12.14
N LYS A 98 6.55 -14.14 11.93
CA LYS A 98 7.09 -14.96 13.03
C LYS A 98 8.28 -14.30 13.72
N ALA A 99 9.23 -13.78 12.94
CA ALA A 99 10.41 -13.11 13.48
C ALA A 99 10.08 -11.78 14.22
N ALA A 100 8.92 -11.19 13.93
CA ALA A 100 8.41 -10.00 14.60
C ALA A 100 7.75 -10.29 15.95
N GLY A 101 7.49 -11.57 16.29
CA GLY A 101 6.86 -11.97 17.54
C GLY A 101 5.43 -12.47 17.41
N PHE A 102 4.84 -12.41 16.21
CA PHE A 102 3.52 -13.00 15.97
C PHE A 102 3.58 -14.52 16.16
N ALA A 103 2.54 -15.05 16.79
CA ALA A 103 2.44 -16.43 17.22
C ALA A 103 3.63 -16.93 18.06
N SER A 104 3.97 -16.15 19.09
CA SER A 104 4.96 -16.51 20.09
C SER A 104 4.40 -17.46 21.17
N GLY A 105 3.08 -17.51 21.36
CA GLY A 105 2.40 -18.47 22.23
C GLY A 105 2.30 -19.87 21.61
N ASP A 106 2.27 -20.91 22.45
CA ASP A 106 2.26 -22.32 22.02
C ASP A 106 1.05 -22.68 21.14
N GLU A 107 -0.10 -22.08 21.43
CA GLU A 107 -1.37 -22.31 20.72
C GLU A 107 -1.66 -21.28 19.63
N ASP A 108 -0.81 -20.25 19.50
CA ASP A 108 -1.02 -19.21 18.51
C ASP A 108 -0.80 -19.72 17.09
N ARG A 109 -1.46 -19.06 16.14
CA ARG A 109 -1.40 -19.41 14.72
C ARG A 109 -1.28 -18.16 13.85
N ILE A 110 -0.55 -18.31 12.75
CA ILE A 110 -0.51 -17.31 11.67
C ILE A 110 -1.08 -17.94 10.41
N TYR A 111 -2.01 -17.23 9.78
CA TYR A 111 -2.60 -17.59 8.51
C TYR A 111 -2.36 -16.47 7.50
N LEU A 112 -2.27 -16.87 6.23
CA LEU A 112 -2.25 -15.94 5.11
C LEU A 112 -3.59 -16.04 4.38
N ILE A 113 -4.10 -14.90 3.94
CA ILE A 113 -5.30 -14.81 3.10
C ILE A 113 -5.00 -13.88 1.92
N PRO A 114 -5.40 -14.23 0.68
CA PRO A 114 -5.33 -13.29 -0.43
C PRO A 114 -6.13 -12.02 -0.14
N GLU A 115 -5.55 -10.86 -0.43
CA GLU A 115 -6.20 -9.54 -0.35
C GLU A 115 -7.60 -9.53 -0.99
N PRO A 116 -7.83 -10.05 -2.21
CA PRO A 116 -9.17 -10.06 -2.79
C PRO A 116 -10.14 -11.00 -2.07
N GLU A 117 -9.70 -12.12 -1.50
CA GLU A 117 -10.58 -12.99 -0.71
C GLU A 117 -11.02 -12.32 0.59
N ALA A 118 -10.10 -11.66 1.29
CA ALA A 118 -10.42 -10.89 2.49
C ALA A 118 -11.42 -9.77 2.20
N ALA A 119 -11.21 -9.02 1.10
CA ALA A 119 -12.12 -7.98 0.64
C ALA A 119 -13.51 -8.55 0.26
N GLY A 120 -13.53 -9.70 -0.41
CA GLY A 120 -14.75 -10.43 -0.78
C GLY A 120 -15.55 -10.84 0.45
N ILE A 121 -14.90 -11.45 1.45
CA ILE A 121 -15.54 -11.84 2.71
C ILE A 121 -16.12 -10.62 3.43
N ALA A 122 -15.35 -9.53 3.57
CA ALA A 122 -15.80 -8.33 4.25
C ALA A 122 -17.03 -7.70 3.57
N THR A 123 -17.01 -7.63 2.24
CA THR A 123 -18.08 -6.98 1.46
C THR A 123 -19.33 -7.85 1.38
N LEU A 124 -19.18 -9.13 1.04
CA LEU A 124 -20.31 -10.03 0.81
C LEU A 124 -21.01 -10.44 2.12
N LYS A 125 -20.29 -10.54 3.25
CA LYS A 125 -20.94 -10.71 4.56
C LYS A 125 -21.82 -9.51 4.91
N GLY A 126 -21.36 -8.28 4.66
CA GLY A 126 -22.17 -7.08 4.85
C GLY A 126 -23.49 -7.13 4.07
N PHE A 127 -23.48 -7.70 2.87
CA PHE A 127 -24.70 -7.88 2.06
C PHE A 127 -25.67 -8.92 2.63
N SER A 128 -25.17 -9.93 3.33
CA SER A 128 -26.01 -10.95 3.98
C SER A 128 -26.69 -10.46 5.25
N GLU A 129 -26.10 -9.49 5.95
CA GLU A 129 -26.59 -8.94 7.23
C GLU A 129 -27.61 -7.79 7.06
N GLY A 130 -28.03 -7.50 5.81
CA GLY A 130 -29.14 -6.58 5.51
C GLY A 130 -28.82 -5.09 5.61
N SER A 131 -27.53 -4.72 5.71
CA SER A 131 -27.07 -3.33 5.84
C SER A 131 -26.86 -2.59 4.51
N SER A 132 -27.02 -3.27 3.37
CA SER A 132 -26.76 -2.74 2.03
C SER A 132 -27.99 -2.68 1.13
N VAL A 133 -28.00 -1.71 0.20
CA VAL A 133 -29.02 -1.54 -0.84
C VAL A 133 -28.89 -2.63 -1.93
N ALA A 134 -27.69 -3.17 -2.12
CA ALA A 134 -27.41 -4.29 -3.02
C ALA A 134 -27.26 -5.59 -2.24
N ARG A 135 -27.97 -6.66 -2.64
CA ARG A 135 -27.84 -8.01 -2.07
C ARG A 135 -27.19 -8.91 -3.09
N ALA A 136 -26.05 -9.49 -2.74
CA ALA A 136 -25.47 -10.59 -3.50
C ALA A 136 -26.24 -11.89 -3.21
N GLN A 137 -26.35 -12.77 -4.19
CA GLN A 137 -26.96 -14.09 -4.07
C GLN A 137 -26.09 -15.16 -4.75
N ALA A 138 -26.38 -16.42 -4.46
CA ALA A 138 -25.75 -17.54 -5.15
C ALA A 138 -26.02 -17.44 -6.66
N GLY A 139 -24.98 -17.58 -7.47
CA GLY A 139 -25.00 -17.39 -8.91
C GLY A 139 -24.42 -16.05 -9.38
N ASP A 140 -24.32 -15.05 -8.51
CA ASP A 140 -23.78 -13.73 -8.87
C ASP A 140 -22.27 -13.77 -9.09
N GLY A 141 -21.82 -13.00 -10.08
CA GLY A 141 -20.42 -12.69 -10.30
C GLY A 141 -20.02 -11.43 -9.53
N VAL A 142 -18.85 -11.47 -8.89
CA VAL A 142 -18.28 -10.37 -8.10
C VAL A 142 -16.90 -10.09 -8.66
N LEU A 143 -16.66 -8.84 -9.04
CA LEU A 143 -15.34 -8.36 -9.43
C LEU A 143 -14.76 -7.56 -8.26
N ILE A 144 -13.55 -7.90 -7.85
CA ILE A 144 -12.80 -7.18 -6.84
C ILE A 144 -11.64 -6.51 -7.55
N CYS A 145 -11.62 -5.18 -7.48
CA CYS A 145 -10.54 -4.34 -7.98
C CYS A 145 -9.80 -3.76 -6.78
N ASP A 146 -8.69 -4.37 -6.38
CA ASP A 146 -7.83 -3.88 -5.33
C ASP A 146 -6.77 -2.94 -5.93
N CYS A 147 -7.04 -1.64 -5.87
CA CYS A 147 -6.15 -0.60 -6.36
C CYS A 147 -5.28 -0.06 -5.22
N GLY A 148 -4.30 -0.86 -4.79
CA GLY A 148 -3.42 -0.55 -3.67
C GLY A 148 -2.33 0.49 -3.97
N GLY A 149 -1.41 0.64 -3.02
CA GLY A 149 -0.26 1.55 -3.16
C GLY A 149 0.80 1.00 -4.12
N GLY A 150 1.15 -0.27 -3.97
CA GLY A 150 2.21 -0.91 -4.76
C GLY A 150 1.68 -1.66 -5.97
N THR A 151 0.58 -2.38 -5.83
CA THR A 151 -0.02 -3.23 -6.85
C THR A 151 -1.45 -2.81 -7.14
N VAL A 152 -1.91 -3.18 -8.33
CA VAL A 152 -3.34 -3.29 -8.64
C VAL A 152 -3.61 -4.76 -8.93
N ASP A 153 -4.58 -5.34 -8.23
CA ASP A 153 -4.97 -6.74 -8.34
C ASP A 153 -6.47 -6.81 -8.68
N ILE A 154 -6.81 -7.56 -9.73
CA ILE A 154 -8.18 -7.73 -10.19
C ILE A 154 -8.50 -9.23 -10.21
N THR A 155 -9.50 -9.60 -9.41
CA THR A 155 -9.97 -10.98 -9.33
C THR A 155 -11.48 -11.04 -9.47
N SER A 156 -11.98 -12.08 -10.13
CA SER A 156 -13.42 -12.31 -10.28
C SER A 156 -13.83 -13.60 -9.59
N TYR A 157 -14.92 -13.54 -8.85
CA TYR A 157 -15.48 -14.64 -8.09
C TYR A 157 -16.92 -14.88 -8.48
N LYS A 158 -17.37 -16.13 -8.36
CA LYS A 158 -18.78 -16.49 -8.39
C LYS A 158 -19.21 -16.88 -7.00
N VAL A 159 -20.26 -16.24 -6.51
CA VAL A 159 -20.89 -16.61 -5.24
C VAL A 159 -21.60 -17.95 -5.45
N THR A 160 -21.20 -18.97 -4.71
CA THR A 160 -21.82 -20.31 -4.77
C THR A 160 -22.81 -20.51 -3.64
N GLN A 161 -22.62 -19.80 -2.52
CA GLN A 161 -23.51 -19.87 -1.36
C GLN A 161 -23.40 -18.61 -0.51
N MET A 162 -24.53 -18.08 -0.01
CA MET A 162 -24.54 -16.99 0.98
C MET A 162 -24.72 -17.50 2.42
N THR A 163 -25.62 -18.45 2.62
CA THR A 163 -26.05 -18.96 3.93
C THR A 163 -26.07 -20.50 3.90
N PRO A 164 -25.70 -21.21 4.98
CA PRO A 164 -25.28 -20.72 6.31
C PRO A 164 -23.86 -20.15 6.37
N GLN A 165 -23.07 -20.37 5.32
CA GLN A 165 -21.69 -19.91 5.22
C GLN A 165 -21.49 -19.33 3.82
N LEU A 166 -20.86 -18.16 3.75
CA LEU A 166 -20.44 -17.56 2.50
C LEU A 166 -19.43 -18.48 1.81
N LYS A 167 -19.70 -18.83 0.55
CA LYS A 167 -18.79 -19.54 -0.33
C LYS A 167 -18.78 -18.85 -1.68
N PHE A 168 -17.59 -18.68 -2.22
CA PHE A 168 -17.38 -18.17 -3.56
C PHE A 168 -16.14 -18.85 -4.15
N GLU A 169 -16.13 -18.99 -5.47
CA GLU A 169 -15.05 -19.63 -6.22
C GLU A 169 -14.50 -18.64 -7.25
N GLU A 170 -13.19 -18.65 -7.47
CA GLU A 170 -12.56 -17.81 -8.49
C GLU A 170 -13.04 -18.27 -9.88
N LEU A 171 -13.51 -17.31 -10.70
CA LEU A 171 -14.04 -17.59 -12.03
C LEU A 171 -12.92 -17.82 -13.05
N VAL A 172 -11.90 -16.98 -12.99
CA VAL A 172 -10.69 -17.02 -13.83
C VAL A 172 -9.52 -16.53 -12.99
N GLU A 173 -8.32 -16.98 -13.34
CA GLU A 173 -7.07 -16.53 -12.71
C GLU A 173 -7.00 -15.00 -12.67
N GLY A 174 -6.84 -14.47 -11.47
CA GLY A 174 -6.67 -13.04 -11.24
C GLY A 174 -5.49 -12.46 -12.00
N VAL A 175 -5.59 -11.18 -12.34
CA VAL A 175 -4.54 -10.42 -13.01
C VAL A 175 -4.09 -9.27 -12.13
N GLY A 176 -2.84 -8.88 -12.24
CA GLY A 176 -2.33 -7.74 -11.50
C GLY A 176 -1.02 -7.21 -12.03
N GLY A 177 -0.58 -6.10 -11.45
CA GLY A 177 0.69 -5.49 -11.80
C GLY A 177 1.16 -4.50 -10.74
N LYS A 178 2.44 -4.17 -10.75
CA LYS A 178 3.09 -3.19 -9.88
C LYS A 178 2.77 -1.75 -10.33
N CYS A 179 1.49 -1.44 -10.52
CA CYS A 179 0.99 -0.18 -11.06
C CYS A 179 0.05 0.56 -10.10
N GLY A 180 0.21 0.31 -8.79
CA GLY A 180 -0.58 0.99 -7.75
C GLY A 180 -0.26 2.48 -7.62
N SER A 181 -0.82 3.13 -6.59
CA SER A 181 -0.73 4.58 -6.34
C SER A 181 0.70 5.16 -6.36
N THR A 182 1.71 4.37 -6.00
CA THR A 182 3.13 4.79 -6.07
C THR A 182 3.59 5.12 -7.48
N TYR A 183 2.90 4.62 -8.52
CA TYR A 183 3.13 5.03 -9.91
C TYR A 183 2.81 6.51 -10.13
N ILE A 184 1.73 7.00 -9.53
CA ILE A 184 1.33 8.41 -9.58
C ILE A 184 2.42 9.28 -8.94
N ASP A 185 2.98 8.84 -7.82
CA ASP A 185 4.07 9.54 -7.12
C ASP A 185 5.33 9.62 -8.01
N ARG A 186 5.67 8.52 -8.70
CA ARG A 186 6.82 8.48 -9.61
C ARG A 186 6.63 9.39 -10.81
N GLU A 187 5.44 9.40 -11.42
CA GLU A 187 5.13 10.31 -12.52
C GLU A 187 5.16 11.78 -12.08
N PHE A 188 4.71 12.08 -10.86
CA PHE A 188 4.85 13.42 -10.29
C PHE A 188 6.33 13.82 -10.14
N HIS A 189 7.18 12.94 -9.60
CA HIS A 189 8.63 13.18 -9.55
C HIS A 189 9.27 13.39 -10.93
N GLN A 190 8.85 12.61 -11.93
CA GLN A 190 9.31 12.79 -13.31
C GLN A 190 8.86 14.13 -13.88
N TRP A 191 7.61 14.53 -13.63
CA TRP A 191 7.08 15.82 -14.03
C TRP A 191 7.88 16.96 -13.39
N MET A 192 8.17 16.89 -12.09
CA MET A 192 9.02 17.86 -11.39
C MET A 192 10.41 17.97 -12.01
N SER A 193 11.02 16.83 -12.35
CA SER A 193 12.34 16.78 -12.97
C SER A 193 12.31 17.39 -14.38
N LYS A 194 11.28 17.11 -15.18
CA LYS A 194 11.08 17.71 -16.51
C LYS A 194 10.84 19.22 -16.44
N THR A 195 10.07 19.69 -15.45
CA THR A 195 9.66 21.09 -15.29
C THR A 195 10.77 21.97 -14.71
N PHE A 196 11.48 21.50 -13.69
CA PHE A 196 12.46 22.30 -12.94
C PHE A 196 13.92 21.88 -13.19
N GLY A 197 14.14 20.75 -13.87
CA GLY A 197 15.45 20.22 -14.25
C GLY A 197 16.36 20.00 -13.04
N GLN A 198 17.64 20.30 -13.24
CA GLN A 198 18.70 20.14 -12.23
C GLN A 198 18.38 20.83 -10.90
N ARG A 199 17.55 21.88 -10.88
CA ARG A 199 17.17 22.58 -9.65
C ARG A 199 16.35 21.71 -8.71
N PHE A 200 15.49 20.86 -9.26
CA PHE A 200 14.75 19.86 -8.47
C PHE A 200 15.61 18.63 -8.19
N GLU A 201 16.35 18.14 -9.19
CA GLU A 201 17.18 16.93 -9.05
C GLU A 201 18.34 17.10 -8.05
N SER A 202 18.80 18.32 -7.83
CA SER A 202 19.83 18.64 -6.82
C SER A 202 19.28 18.83 -5.41
N LEU A 203 17.96 18.80 -5.21
CA LEU A 203 17.37 18.88 -3.88
C LEU A 203 17.69 17.62 -3.08
N LYS A 204 17.96 17.81 -1.79
CA LYS A 204 18.21 16.71 -0.86
C LYS A 204 17.00 15.78 -0.77
N PHE A 205 17.25 14.48 -0.63
CA PHE A 205 16.19 13.48 -0.50
C PHE A 205 15.22 13.77 0.65
N GLU A 206 15.64 14.39 1.76
CA GLU A 206 14.71 14.78 2.83
C GLU A 206 13.66 15.82 2.41
N LYS A 207 13.90 16.54 1.32
CA LYS A 207 12.97 17.55 0.77
C LYS A 207 12.04 16.99 -0.29
N THR A 208 12.43 15.91 -0.97
CA THR A 208 11.70 15.37 -2.12
C THR A 208 11.20 13.95 -1.90
N GLY A 209 11.77 13.18 -0.98
CA GLY A 209 11.41 11.78 -0.74
C GLY A 209 10.03 11.60 -0.10
N PRO A 210 9.53 10.36 0.00
CA PRO A 210 8.16 10.07 0.45
C PRO A 210 7.80 10.62 1.85
N GLY A 211 8.79 10.75 2.75
CA GLY A 211 8.59 11.30 4.09
C GLY A 211 8.59 12.84 4.18
N SER A 212 8.90 13.53 3.07
CA SER A 212 9.03 15.00 3.03
C SER A 212 7.68 15.71 3.13
N ARG A 213 7.69 16.99 3.53
CA ARG A 213 6.47 17.83 3.49
C ARG A 213 5.91 17.93 2.07
N PHE A 214 6.79 18.04 1.08
CA PHE A 214 6.44 18.08 -0.34
C PHE A 214 5.57 16.89 -0.77
N MET A 215 6.00 15.66 -0.47
CA MET A 215 5.23 14.46 -0.83
C MET A 215 3.98 14.27 0.05
N LYS A 216 3.97 14.78 1.29
CA LYS A 216 2.76 14.79 2.13
C LYS A 216 1.70 15.74 1.59
N ASP A 217 2.10 16.93 1.14
CA ASP A 217 1.19 17.89 0.50
C ASP A 217 0.63 17.31 -0.81
N PHE A 218 1.49 16.68 -1.63
CA PHE A 218 1.05 15.99 -2.84
C PHE A 218 0.07 14.83 -2.56
N GLU A 219 0.37 13.98 -1.56
CA GLU A 219 -0.51 12.88 -1.15
C GLU A 219 -1.89 13.38 -0.70
N ALA A 220 -1.95 14.50 0.01
CA ALA A 220 -3.22 15.11 0.42
C ALA A 220 -4.06 15.50 -0.80
N HIS A 221 -3.45 16.21 -1.76
CA HIS A 221 -4.14 16.61 -2.99
C HIS A 221 -4.53 15.41 -3.86
N LYS A 222 -3.67 14.39 -3.95
CA LYS A 222 -3.96 13.15 -4.69
C LYS A 222 -5.20 12.45 -4.15
N ARG A 223 -5.42 12.45 -2.82
CA ARG A 223 -6.58 11.83 -2.19
C ARG A 223 -7.89 12.60 -2.42
N ASP A 224 -7.79 13.92 -2.59
CA ASP A 224 -8.95 14.79 -2.82
C ASP A 224 -9.22 15.03 -4.32
N PHE A 225 -8.34 14.53 -5.19
CA PHE A 225 -8.45 14.69 -6.64
C PHE A 225 -9.75 14.07 -7.18
N GLY A 226 -10.46 14.82 -8.03
CA GLY A 226 -11.71 14.36 -8.66
C GLY A 226 -12.98 14.52 -7.82
N TYR A 227 -12.89 14.95 -6.55
CA TYR A 227 -14.06 15.26 -5.72
C TYR A 227 -14.59 16.70 -5.91
N SER A 228 -13.77 17.60 -6.44
CA SER A 228 -14.16 18.97 -6.75
C SER A 228 -14.83 19.05 -8.13
N SER A 229 -15.95 19.77 -8.22
CA SER A 229 -16.55 20.15 -9.50
C SER A 229 -15.87 21.37 -10.14
N ASN A 230 -14.92 22.00 -9.44
CA ASN A 230 -14.15 23.13 -9.95
C ASN A 230 -13.02 22.63 -10.86
N LEU A 231 -13.21 22.76 -12.18
CA LEU A 231 -12.20 22.43 -13.19
C LEU A 231 -11.01 23.39 -13.18
N ASP A 232 -11.14 24.56 -12.54
CA ASP A 232 -10.06 25.54 -12.38
C ASP A 232 -9.33 25.38 -11.04
N GLN A 233 -9.49 24.24 -10.36
CA GLN A 233 -8.82 23.97 -9.09
C GLN A 233 -7.30 23.91 -9.30
N ILE A 234 -6.60 24.78 -8.57
CA ILE A 234 -5.14 24.73 -8.46
C ILE A 234 -4.80 24.02 -7.15
N TYR A 235 -3.93 23.02 -7.23
CA TYR A 235 -3.36 22.33 -6.08
C TYR A 235 -1.97 22.92 -5.80
N GLU A 236 -1.79 23.41 -4.59
CA GLU A 236 -0.58 24.11 -4.15
C GLU A 236 0.28 23.21 -3.27
N ILE A 237 1.53 23.01 -3.68
CA ILE A 237 2.46 22.11 -2.99
C ILE A 237 3.69 22.90 -2.55
N ASN A 238 4.02 22.82 -1.26
CA ASN A 238 5.15 23.57 -0.71
C ASN A 238 6.48 22.92 -1.11
N LEU A 239 7.30 23.64 -1.87
CA LEU A 239 8.68 23.23 -2.16
C LEU A 239 9.57 24.43 -2.48
N VAL A 240 10.63 24.60 -1.69
CA VAL A 240 11.68 25.57 -2.00
C VAL A 240 12.60 25.00 -3.08
N ILE A 241 12.65 25.66 -4.23
CA ILE A 241 13.50 25.28 -5.38
C ILE A 241 14.50 26.41 -5.66
N PRO A 242 15.73 26.34 -5.12
CA PRO A 242 16.69 27.43 -5.25
C PRO A 242 16.99 27.80 -6.71
N GLY A 243 16.88 29.10 -7.01
CA GLY A 243 17.14 29.64 -8.34
C GLY A 243 16.08 29.29 -9.39
N ALA A 244 14.93 28.72 -9.00
CA ALA A 244 13.74 28.71 -9.85
C ALA A 244 13.22 30.14 -10.05
N ARG A 245 12.57 30.37 -11.18
CA ARG A 245 11.96 31.67 -11.53
C ARG A 245 10.45 31.54 -11.41
N ASP A 246 9.78 32.67 -11.19
CA ASP A 246 8.33 32.72 -11.26
C ASP A 246 7.84 32.21 -12.61
N SER A 247 6.76 31.44 -12.54
CA SER A 247 6.08 30.91 -13.71
C SER A 247 4.63 30.58 -13.36
N ALA A 248 3.85 30.19 -14.36
CA ALA A 248 2.50 29.67 -14.10
C ALA A 248 2.49 28.43 -13.18
N LEU A 249 3.63 27.72 -13.05
CA LEU A 249 3.78 26.48 -12.30
C LEU A 249 4.54 26.66 -10.98
N TYR A 250 5.11 27.85 -10.73
CA TYR A 250 5.90 28.10 -9.53
C TYR A 250 5.82 29.55 -9.06
N ASP A 251 5.52 29.71 -7.78
CA ASP A 251 5.49 30.96 -7.05
C ASP A 251 6.76 31.07 -6.19
N THR A 252 7.67 31.97 -6.54
CA THR A 252 8.95 32.10 -5.86
C THR A 252 8.82 32.78 -4.50
N ASP A 253 7.86 33.69 -4.33
CA ASP A 253 7.63 34.42 -3.08
C ASP A 253 7.10 33.46 -2.00
N GLU A 254 6.12 32.62 -2.36
CA GLU A 254 5.51 31.66 -1.44
C GLU A 254 6.19 30.28 -1.45
N SER A 255 7.11 30.03 -2.40
CA SER A 255 7.74 28.72 -2.62
C SER A 255 6.72 27.60 -2.90
N ILE A 256 5.76 27.88 -3.77
CA ILE A 256 4.64 26.99 -4.10
C ILE A 256 4.77 26.47 -5.53
N VAL A 257 4.68 25.15 -5.68
CA VAL A 257 4.45 24.48 -6.96
C VAL A 257 2.96 24.41 -7.20
N LYS A 258 2.51 24.82 -8.39
CA LYS A 258 1.09 24.87 -8.78
C LYS A 258 0.80 23.73 -9.76
N LEU A 259 -0.16 22.86 -9.41
CA LEU A 259 -0.70 21.82 -10.28
C LEU A 259 -2.12 22.19 -10.70
N ASN A 260 -2.39 22.15 -11.99
CA ASN A 260 -3.74 22.34 -12.51
C ASN A 260 -4.49 21.00 -12.49
N GLY A 261 -5.71 21.01 -11.96
CA GLY A 261 -6.62 19.85 -11.94
C GLY A 261 -7.21 19.49 -13.29
#